data_AF-A0A3C1KE91-F1
#
_entry.id   AF-A0A3C1KE91-F1
#
_cell.length_a   1.000
_cell.length_b   1.000
_cell.length_c   1.000
_cell.angle_alpha   90.00
_cell.angle_beta   90.00
_cell.angle_gamma   90.00
#
_symmetry.space_group_name_H-M   'P 1'
#
loop_
_entity.id
_entity.type
_entity.pdbx_description
1 polymer ?
#
loop_
_entity_poly.entity_id
_entity_poly.type
_entity_poly.pdbx_seq_one_letter_code
_entity_poly.pdbx_strand_id
1 'polypeptide(L)'
;EPVEVPVEEIVVGDIVVIRPNSRIPSDGFVISGVSAVDQSAVTGESIPVEKEPVADPERAMRTVDTLPAANRVFAGTVNGSGVLEVEVTATSADSTLSKVVELVRSADQAASPTQQFIDRFQRWYVPAVILGVAVTLLISWLAFAQPFPDAFYLAMTVLVAASPCALAIATPAAVLAGVARAARAGVLVKGGAPLETLGRVKAMAFDKTGTLTWGAPRVTSVTPAADVPESELIRTLVAVEALSDHPLAEAIVRDLEPRVPQAERLTATDLNAVVGRGVTATIDGERVDVGNLRMFDEQQLALTGTLADAYTQARDSGQTLMIIRRGDRFLGIVGVMDASRAESAQVLSALRGANVGQLVMISGDNQRVADAVGREVGVDTAIGELLPEDKVAQITRLAETHRPIAMVGDGVNDAPA
;
A
#
# COMPACT_ATOMS: atom_id res chain seq x y z
N GLU A 1 -31.99 -19.60 11.46
CA GLU A 1 -31.61 -18.37 12.20
C GLU A 1 -30.11 -18.33 12.31
N PRO A 2 -29.48 -17.15 12.22
CA PRO A 2 -28.04 -17.01 12.41
C PRO A 2 -27.66 -17.34 13.86
N VAL A 3 -26.53 -18.02 14.04
CA VAL A 3 -25.95 -18.34 15.35
C VAL A 3 -24.62 -17.60 15.46
N GLU A 4 -24.34 -16.97 16.60
CA GLU A 4 -23.04 -16.36 16.86
C GLU A 4 -22.07 -17.42 17.38
N VAL A 5 -20.95 -17.59 16.68
CA VAL A 5 -19.87 -18.53 17.01
C VAL A 5 -18.53 -17.80 17.06
N PRO A 6 -17.54 -18.32 17.81
CA PRO A 6 -16.15 -17.85 17.72
C PRO A 6 -15.61 -17.95 16.30
N VAL A 7 -14.70 -17.04 15.92
CA VAL A 7 -14.14 -16.99 14.55
C VAL A 7 -13.32 -18.23 14.22
N GLU A 8 -12.79 -18.92 15.23
CA GLU A 8 -12.02 -20.15 15.11
C GLU A 8 -12.90 -21.37 14.76
N GLU A 9 -14.21 -21.29 14.97
CA GLU A 9 -15.16 -22.37 14.65
C GLU A 9 -15.69 -22.28 13.22
N ILE A 10 -15.43 -21.17 12.50
CA ILE A 10 -15.86 -20.97 11.12
C ILE A 10 -15.06 -21.88 10.19
N VAL A 11 -15.77 -22.64 9.36
CA VAL A 11 -15.18 -23.53 8.36
C VAL A 11 -15.49 -23.09 6.93
N VAL A 12 -14.70 -23.60 5.99
CA VAL A 12 -14.92 -23.36 4.55
C VAL A 12 -16.29 -23.89 4.13
N GLY A 13 -17.05 -23.07 3.41
CA GLY A 13 -18.42 -23.35 2.99
C GLY A 13 -19.50 -22.83 3.94
N ASP A 14 -19.14 -22.33 5.12
CA ASP A 14 -20.10 -21.64 5.99
C ASP A 14 -20.60 -20.35 5.35
N ILE A 15 -21.86 -20.01 5.63
CA ILE A 15 -22.47 -18.74 5.22
C ILE A 15 -22.50 -17.80 6.43
N VAL A 16 -21.76 -16.71 6.33
CA VAL A 16 -21.63 -15.71 7.39
C VAL A 16 -22.41 -14.46 7.02
N VAL A 17 -23.27 -14.01 7.94
CA VAL A 17 -24.02 -12.75 7.80
C VAL A 17 -23.19 -11.61 8.37
N ILE A 18 -22.85 -10.65 7.52
CA ILE A 18 -22.07 -9.47 7.85
C ILE A 18 -23.02 -8.29 8.03
N ARG A 19 -23.08 -7.77 9.26
CA ARG A 19 -23.91 -6.60 9.60
C ARG A 19 -23.27 -5.31 9.04
N PRO A 20 -24.05 -4.23 8.86
CA PRO A 20 -23.51 -2.94 8.46
C PRO A 20 -22.45 -2.46 9.45
N ASN A 21 -21.41 -1.77 8.95
CA ASN A 21 -20.33 -1.17 9.74
C ASN A 21 -19.59 -2.16 10.65
N SER A 22 -19.54 -3.43 10.26
CA SER A 22 -18.87 -4.50 11.00
C SER A 22 -17.66 -5.05 10.24
N ARG A 23 -16.73 -5.65 10.98
CA ARG A 23 -15.53 -6.24 10.39
C ARG A 23 -15.85 -7.62 9.82
N ILE A 24 -15.35 -7.90 8.63
CA ILE A 24 -15.51 -9.20 7.96
C ILE A 24 -14.60 -10.23 8.67
N PRO A 25 -15.14 -11.36 9.16
CA PRO A 25 -14.40 -12.28 10.01
C PRO A 25 -13.52 -13.26 9.24
N SER A 26 -13.86 -13.60 7.99
CA SER A 26 -13.08 -14.51 7.15
C SER A 26 -13.09 -14.13 5.67
N ASP A 27 -12.14 -14.66 4.90
CA ASP A 27 -12.09 -14.51 3.44
C ASP A 27 -13.26 -15.30 2.80
N GLY A 28 -13.82 -14.75 1.73
CA GLY A 28 -14.94 -15.37 1.04
C GLY A 28 -15.42 -14.63 -0.20
N PHE A 29 -16.61 -14.99 -0.68
CA PHE A 29 -17.31 -14.25 -1.73
C PHE A 29 -18.77 -13.98 -1.36
N VAL A 30 -19.31 -12.88 -1.89
CA VAL A 30 -20.68 -12.45 -1.62
C VAL A 30 -21.65 -13.35 -2.40
N ILE A 31 -22.62 -13.93 -1.69
CA ILE A 31 -23.73 -14.70 -2.28
C ILE A 31 -25.06 -13.95 -2.23
N SER A 32 -25.18 -12.96 -1.35
CA SER A 32 -26.36 -12.10 -1.24
C SER A 32 -26.00 -10.74 -0.64
N GLY A 33 -26.74 -9.71 -1.03
CA GLY A 33 -26.53 -8.33 -0.60
C GLY A 33 -25.56 -7.53 -1.46
N VAL A 34 -25.59 -6.20 -1.31
CA VAL A 34 -24.70 -5.26 -1.98
C VAL A 34 -24.24 -4.24 -0.93
N SER A 35 -22.95 -3.96 -0.88
CA SER A 35 -22.36 -3.01 0.06
C SER A 35 -20.97 -2.57 -0.41
N ALA A 36 -20.59 -1.33 -0.11
CA ALA A 36 -19.21 -0.87 -0.27
C ALA A 36 -18.37 -1.38 0.89
N VAL A 37 -17.24 -2.05 0.61
CA VAL A 37 -16.34 -2.60 1.63
C VAL A 37 -15.02 -1.85 1.59
N ASP A 38 -14.60 -1.31 2.74
CA ASP A 38 -13.27 -0.74 2.92
C ASP A 38 -12.25 -1.87 3.12
N GLN A 39 -11.40 -2.05 2.10
CA GLN A 39 -10.39 -3.10 2.05
C GLN A 39 -8.96 -2.57 2.27
N SER A 40 -8.82 -1.30 2.66
CA SER A 40 -7.52 -0.61 2.82
C SER A 40 -6.54 -1.37 3.71
N ALA A 41 -7.03 -2.00 4.79
CA ALA A 41 -6.18 -2.77 5.71
C ALA A 41 -5.50 -4.00 5.08
N VAL A 42 -6.03 -4.52 3.97
CA VAL A 42 -5.53 -5.75 3.31
C VAL A 42 -4.97 -5.45 1.92
N THR A 43 -5.63 -4.60 1.13
CA THR A 43 -5.19 -4.27 -0.22
C THR A 43 -4.32 -3.02 -0.27
N GLY A 44 -4.44 -2.14 0.74
CA GLY A 44 -3.88 -0.79 0.72
C GLY A 44 -4.71 0.21 -0.06
N GLU A 45 -5.79 -0.21 -0.73
CA GLU A 45 -6.58 0.71 -1.57
C GLU A 45 -7.57 1.53 -0.74
N SER A 46 -7.56 2.85 -0.96
CA SER A 46 -8.27 3.84 -0.12
C SER A 46 -9.73 4.06 -0.51
N ILE A 47 -10.14 3.65 -1.72
CA ILE A 47 -11.53 3.74 -2.17
C ILE A 47 -12.23 2.41 -1.85
N PRO A 48 -13.34 2.42 -1.09
CA PRO A 48 -14.12 1.22 -0.84
C PRO A 48 -14.57 0.55 -2.15
N VAL A 49 -14.50 -0.78 -2.18
CA VAL A 49 -14.90 -1.57 -3.35
C VAL A 49 -16.35 -1.97 -3.19
N GLU A 50 -17.19 -1.60 -4.16
CA GLU A 50 -18.58 -2.06 -4.26
C GLU A 50 -18.64 -3.57 -4.44
N LYS A 51 -19.30 -4.25 -3.51
CA LYS A 51 -19.47 -5.70 -3.53
C LYS A 51 -20.83 -6.11 -4.05
N GLU A 52 -20.85 -7.07 -4.96
CA GLU A 52 -22.06 -7.65 -5.54
C GLU A 52 -22.05 -9.18 -5.49
N PRO A 53 -23.22 -9.84 -5.44
CA PRO A 53 -23.31 -11.28 -5.40
C PRO A 53 -22.73 -11.96 -6.64
N VAL A 54 -22.11 -13.12 -6.46
CA VAL A 54 -21.76 -14.00 -7.58
C VAL A 54 -23.01 -14.55 -8.26
N ALA A 55 -22.94 -14.75 -9.58
CA ALA A 55 -24.05 -15.33 -10.33
C ALA A 55 -24.26 -16.83 -10.04
N ASP A 56 -23.17 -17.55 -9.69
CA ASP A 56 -23.17 -18.99 -9.43
C ASP A 56 -22.19 -19.31 -8.29
N PRO A 57 -22.68 -19.55 -7.05
CA PRO A 57 -21.85 -19.88 -5.89
C PRO A 57 -21.03 -21.16 -6.06
N GLU A 58 -21.58 -22.22 -6.67
CA GLU A 58 -20.86 -23.49 -6.84
C GLU A 58 -19.68 -23.37 -7.81
N ARG A 59 -19.82 -22.51 -8.82
CA ARG A 59 -18.72 -22.17 -9.72
C ARG A 59 -17.71 -21.28 -9.01
N ALA A 60 -18.19 -20.27 -8.27
CA ALA A 60 -17.34 -19.31 -7.56
C ALA A 60 -16.38 -20.01 -6.59
N MET A 61 -16.87 -21.00 -5.83
CA MET A 61 -16.06 -21.79 -4.89
C MET A 61 -14.91 -22.57 -5.57
N ARG A 62 -15.03 -22.90 -6.86
CA ARG A 62 -13.97 -23.58 -7.64
C ARG A 62 -12.98 -22.63 -8.29
N THR A 63 -13.30 -21.34 -8.34
CA THR A 63 -12.55 -20.32 -9.07
C THR A 63 -12.28 -19.08 -8.23
N VAL A 64 -12.18 -19.24 -6.91
CA VAL A 64 -12.08 -18.15 -5.92
C VAL A 64 -10.96 -17.17 -6.28
N ASP A 65 -9.80 -17.68 -6.68
CA ASP A 65 -8.62 -16.86 -7.00
C ASP A 65 -8.84 -15.94 -8.21
N THR A 66 -9.74 -16.33 -9.11
CA THR A 66 -10.06 -15.59 -10.34
C THR A 66 -11.37 -14.81 -10.25
N LEU A 67 -12.04 -14.83 -9.09
CA LEU A 67 -13.25 -14.03 -8.91
C LEU A 67 -12.91 -12.54 -8.99
N PRO A 68 -13.76 -11.74 -9.66
CA PRO A 68 -13.61 -10.29 -9.69
C PRO A 68 -13.55 -9.70 -8.28
N ALA A 69 -12.83 -8.60 -8.12
CA ALA A 69 -12.75 -7.88 -6.85
C ALA A 69 -14.14 -7.47 -6.33
N ALA A 70 -15.11 -7.20 -7.21
CA ALA A 70 -16.48 -6.90 -6.83
C ALA A 70 -17.20 -8.06 -6.11
N ASN A 71 -16.73 -9.31 -6.24
CA ASN A 71 -17.38 -10.45 -5.61
C ASN A 71 -16.67 -10.95 -4.34
N ARG A 72 -15.37 -10.66 -4.21
CA ARG A 72 -14.53 -11.19 -3.12
C ARG A 72 -14.48 -10.26 -1.91
N VAL A 73 -14.40 -10.85 -0.72
CA VAL A 73 -14.17 -10.14 0.54
C VAL A 73 -13.02 -10.76 1.32
N PHE A 74 -12.38 -9.95 2.17
CA PHE A 74 -11.21 -10.37 2.93
C PHE A 74 -11.44 -10.19 4.43
N ALA A 75 -10.91 -11.12 5.22
CA ALA A 75 -10.87 -11.05 6.67
C ALA A 75 -10.20 -9.76 7.12
N GLY A 76 -10.78 -9.11 8.14
CA GLY A 76 -10.25 -7.87 8.68
C GLY A 76 -10.68 -6.60 7.96
N THR A 77 -11.32 -6.69 6.79
CA THR A 77 -11.89 -5.52 6.08
C THR A 77 -13.20 -5.06 6.73
N VAL A 78 -13.63 -3.82 6.45
CA VAL A 78 -14.82 -3.23 7.10
C VAL A 78 -15.96 -3.12 6.09
N ASN A 79 -17.10 -3.72 6.43
CA ASN A 79 -18.31 -3.60 5.65
C ASN A 79 -18.95 -2.22 5.84
N GLY A 80 -19.46 -1.63 4.76
CA GLY A 80 -20.23 -0.39 4.79
C GLY A 80 -21.68 -0.59 5.26
N SER A 81 -22.61 0.13 4.64
CA SER A 81 -23.98 0.27 5.12
C SER A 81 -24.91 -0.92 4.78
N GLY A 82 -24.55 -1.78 3.82
CA GLY A 82 -25.35 -2.93 3.41
C GLY A 82 -25.16 -4.15 4.30
N VAL A 83 -26.14 -5.06 4.30
CA VAL A 83 -25.98 -6.41 4.86
C VAL A 83 -25.42 -7.32 3.76
N LEU A 84 -24.41 -8.12 4.07
CA LEU A 84 -23.86 -9.11 3.14
C LEU A 84 -24.02 -10.52 3.70
N GLU A 85 -24.31 -11.48 2.83
CA GLU A 85 -24.12 -12.91 3.11
C GLU A 85 -22.91 -13.38 2.31
N VAL A 86 -21.93 -13.93 3.01
CA VAL A 86 -20.63 -14.31 2.46
C VAL A 86 -20.42 -15.80 2.68
N GLU A 87 -20.10 -16.52 1.61
CA GLU A 87 -19.66 -17.91 1.70
C GLU A 87 -18.14 -17.95 1.94
N VAL A 88 -17.74 -18.64 2.99
CA VAL A 88 -16.36 -18.66 3.51
C VAL A 88 -15.47 -19.54 2.65
N THR A 89 -14.32 -19.00 2.23
CA THR A 89 -13.33 -19.73 1.41
C THR A 89 -12.05 -20.10 2.14
N ALA A 90 -11.80 -19.48 3.31
CA ALA A 90 -10.63 -19.79 4.14
C ALA A 90 -11.01 -19.81 5.63
N THR A 91 -10.24 -20.53 6.44
CA THR A 91 -10.36 -20.45 7.91
C THR A 91 -9.70 -19.17 8.42
N SER A 92 -9.93 -18.80 9.69
CA SER A 92 -9.26 -17.65 10.30
C SER A 92 -7.73 -17.76 10.29
N ALA A 93 -7.20 -18.98 10.49
CA ALA A 93 -5.76 -19.27 10.45
C ALA A 93 -5.16 -19.20 9.04
N ASP A 94 -5.94 -19.51 8.00
CA ASP A 94 -5.50 -19.50 6.60
C ASP A 94 -5.86 -18.22 5.85
N SER A 95 -6.45 -17.24 6.54
CA SER A 95 -6.85 -15.96 5.95
C SER A 95 -5.64 -15.17 5.43
N THR A 96 -5.91 -14.27 4.49
CA THR A 96 -4.89 -13.41 3.89
C THR A 96 -4.12 -12.61 4.96
N LEU A 97 -4.80 -12.12 6.00
CA LEU A 97 -4.16 -11.42 7.11
C LEU A 97 -3.24 -12.33 7.94
N SER A 98 -3.64 -13.57 8.20
CA SER A 98 -2.81 -14.54 8.94
C SER A 98 -1.52 -14.88 8.16
N LYS A 99 -1.63 -15.06 6.83
CA LYS A 99 -0.46 -15.25 5.96
C LYS A 99 0.50 -14.06 6.00
N VAL A 100 -0.01 -12.82 5.99
CA VAL A 100 0.79 -11.60 6.14
C VAL A 100 1.62 -11.64 7.43
N VAL A 101 1.02 -12.04 8.56
CA VAL A 101 1.72 -12.15 9.86
C VAL A 101 2.83 -13.20 9.84
N GLU A 102 2.58 -14.36 9.23
CA GLU A 102 3.58 -15.44 9.08
C GLU A 102 4.79 -14.96 8.26
N LEU A 103 4.54 -14.30 7.13
CA LEU A 103 5.58 -13.78 6.23
C LEU A 103 6.48 -12.76 6.94
N VAL A 104 5.89 -11.81 7.68
CA VAL A 104 6.64 -10.81 8.46
C VAL A 104 7.55 -11.46 9.51
N ARG A 105 7.06 -12.47 10.24
CA ARG A 105 7.86 -13.16 11.28
C ARG A 105 9.09 -13.86 10.70
N SER A 106 8.98 -14.38 9.48
CA SER A 106 10.08 -15.09 8.82
C SER A 106 11.23 -14.19 8.35
N ALA A 107 10.97 -12.88 8.18
CA ALA A 107 11.94 -11.92 7.63
C ALA A 107 12.87 -11.23 8.66
N ASP A 108 12.52 -11.20 9.95
CA ASP A 108 13.11 -10.28 10.97
C ASP A 108 14.44 -10.76 11.62
N GLN A 109 15.31 -11.54 10.94
CA GLN A 109 16.50 -12.16 11.58
C GLN A 109 17.88 -11.99 10.87
N ALA A 110 18.13 -10.91 10.13
CA ALA A 110 19.40 -10.75 9.39
C ALA A 110 20.47 -9.84 10.06
N ALA A 111 21.71 -10.35 10.20
CA ALA A 111 22.88 -9.58 10.66
C ALA A 111 23.49 -8.67 9.56
N SER A 112 24.16 -7.56 9.92
CA SER A 112 24.66 -6.59 8.93
C SER A 112 25.80 -7.14 8.05
N PRO A 113 25.92 -6.70 6.79
CA PRO A 113 27.03 -7.11 5.91
C PRO A 113 28.42 -6.79 6.49
N THR A 114 28.57 -5.65 7.16
CA THR A 114 29.85 -5.27 7.78
C THR A 114 30.16 -6.12 9.02
N GLN A 115 29.13 -6.47 9.81
CA GLN A 115 29.28 -7.41 10.92
C GLN A 115 29.74 -8.78 10.41
N GLN A 116 29.09 -9.31 9.37
CA GLN A 116 29.51 -10.56 8.73
C GLN A 116 30.94 -10.49 8.15
N PHE A 117 31.36 -9.33 7.64
CA PHE A 117 32.74 -9.12 7.18
C PHE A 117 33.74 -9.19 8.33
N ILE A 118 33.48 -8.51 9.44
CA ILE A 118 34.34 -8.53 10.63
C ILE A 118 34.44 -9.96 11.16
N ASP A 119 33.32 -10.67 11.28
CA ASP A 119 33.31 -12.07 11.76
C ASP A 119 34.15 -12.98 10.85
N ARG A 120 34.04 -12.81 9.53
CA ARG A 120 34.85 -13.57 8.56
C ARG A 120 36.33 -13.20 8.60
N PHE A 121 36.66 -11.93 8.79
CA PHE A 121 38.03 -11.47 8.97
C PHE A 121 38.63 -12.08 10.24
N GLN A 122 37.92 -12.01 11.37
CA GLN A 122 38.36 -12.55 12.66
C GLN A 122 38.60 -14.06 12.61
N ARG A 123 37.75 -14.82 11.88
CA ARG A 123 37.92 -16.28 11.68
C ARG A 123 39.29 -16.65 11.11
N TRP A 124 39.90 -15.81 10.28
CA TRP A 124 41.23 -16.05 9.72
C TRP A 124 42.34 -15.30 10.47
N TYR A 125 42.06 -14.08 10.91
CA TYR A 125 43.02 -13.21 11.58
C TYR A 125 43.46 -13.77 12.93
N VAL A 126 42.52 -14.25 13.76
CA VAL A 126 42.84 -14.76 15.10
C VAL A 126 43.76 -15.99 15.03
N PRO A 127 43.47 -17.04 14.23
CA PRO A 127 44.40 -18.16 14.06
C PRO A 127 45.76 -17.74 13.49
N ALA A 128 45.79 -16.80 12.52
CA ALA A 128 47.03 -16.32 11.93
C ALA A 128 47.92 -15.59 12.95
N VAL A 129 47.34 -14.76 13.81
CA VAL A 129 48.07 -14.09 14.89
C VAL A 129 48.58 -15.10 15.91
N ILE A 130 47.76 -16.06 16.35
CA ILE A 130 48.17 -17.11 17.28
C ILE A 130 49.33 -17.94 16.69
N LEU A 131 49.23 -18.31 15.41
CA LEU A 131 50.30 -19.01 14.70
C LEU A 131 51.56 -18.15 14.63
N GLY A 132 51.46 -16.87 14.28
CA GLY A 132 52.58 -15.94 14.24
C GLY A 132 53.26 -15.78 15.60
N VAL A 133 52.49 -15.73 16.69
CA VAL A 133 52.99 -15.69 18.07
C VAL A 133 53.74 -16.98 18.42
N ALA A 134 53.17 -18.14 18.08
CA ALA A 134 53.82 -19.44 18.31
C ALA A 134 55.12 -19.58 17.49
N VAL A 135 55.11 -19.16 16.23
CA VAL A 135 56.30 -19.14 15.36
C VAL A 135 57.37 -18.20 15.90
N THR A 136 57.00 -17.00 16.34
CA THR A 136 57.93 -16.03 16.94
C THR A 136 58.60 -16.62 18.18
N LEU A 137 57.81 -17.23 19.07
CA LEU A 137 58.33 -17.89 20.27
C LEU A 137 59.32 -19.02 19.92
N LEU A 138 58.94 -19.91 19.00
CA LEU A 138 59.75 -21.06 18.60
C LEU A 138 61.06 -20.64 17.92
N ILE A 139 61.02 -19.66 17.00
CA ILE A 139 62.21 -19.17 16.29
C ILE A 139 63.16 -18.47 17.26
N SER A 140 62.66 -17.56 18.11
CA SER A 140 63.50 -16.86 19.08
C SER A 140 64.16 -17.80 20.07
N TRP A 141 63.42 -18.80 20.56
CA TRP A 141 63.97 -19.77 21.52
C TRP A 141 64.93 -20.78 20.87
N LEU A 142 64.55 -21.41 19.75
CA LEU A 142 65.30 -22.54 19.18
C LEU A 142 66.38 -22.10 18.17
N ALA A 143 66.09 -21.13 17.30
CA ALA A 143 67.03 -20.73 16.25
C ALA A 143 68.03 -19.67 16.71
N PHE A 144 67.60 -18.74 17.58
CA PHE A 144 68.44 -17.67 18.12
C PHE A 144 68.94 -17.93 19.54
N ALA A 145 68.59 -19.09 20.14
CA ALA A 145 69.01 -19.50 21.47
C ALA A 145 68.75 -18.44 22.58
N GLN A 146 67.69 -17.64 22.43
CA GLN A 146 67.29 -16.65 23.44
C GLN A 146 66.79 -17.35 24.70
N PRO A 147 67.02 -16.80 25.91
CA PRO A 147 66.37 -17.28 27.12
C PRO A 147 64.84 -17.29 26.96
N PHE A 148 64.19 -18.34 27.47
CA PHE A 148 62.73 -18.48 27.36
C PHE A 148 61.94 -17.25 27.84
N PRO A 149 62.28 -16.58 28.97
CA PRO A 149 61.59 -15.37 29.40
C PRO A 149 61.61 -14.25 28.35
N ASP A 150 62.73 -14.07 27.65
CA ASP A 150 62.91 -13.02 26.65
C ASP A 150 62.16 -13.36 25.35
N ALA A 151 62.23 -14.63 24.91
CA ALA A 151 61.47 -15.12 23.76
C ALA A 151 59.94 -15.06 24.00
N PHE A 152 59.49 -15.37 25.21
CA PHE A 152 58.10 -15.25 25.63
C PHE A 152 57.64 -13.79 25.68
N TYR A 153 58.46 -12.89 26.22
CA TYR A 153 58.19 -11.46 26.24
C TYR A 153 58.01 -10.89 24.83
N LEU A 154 58.89 -11.28 23.89
CA LEU A 154 58.78 -10.88 22.49
C LEU A 154 57.48 -11.40 21.84
N ALA A 155 57.14 -12.67 22.05
CA ALA A 155 55.91 -13.27 21.51
C ALA A 155 54.65 -12.58 22.05
N MET A 156 54.60 -12.24 23.34
CA MET A 156 53.51 -11.45 23.93
C MET A 156 53.45 -10.02 23.37
N THR A 157 54.61 -9.41 23.09
CA THR A 157 54.67 -8.10 22.45
C THR A 157 54.03 -8.13 21.05
N VAL A 158 54.30 -9.18 20.26
CA VAL A 158 53.64 -9.38 18.95
C VAL A 158 52.13 -9.58 19.10
N LEU A 159 51.68 -10.36 20.09
CA LEU A 159 50.27 -10.57 20.37
C LEU A 159 49.54 -9.25 20.69
N VAL A 160 50.11 -8.42 21.56
CA VAL A 160 49.54 -7.13 21.95
C VAL A 160 49.52 -6.15 20.77
N ALA A 161 50.61 -6.10 20.00
CA ALA A 161 50.70 -5.24 18.81
C ALA A 161 49.71 -5.64 17.71
N ALA A 162 49.35 -6.92 17.62
CA ALA A 162 48.36 -7.44 16.68
C ALA A 162 46.90 -7.27 17.14
N SER A 163 46.63 -6.57 18.24
CA SER A 163 45.26 -6.41 18.73
C SER A 163 44.41 -5.49 17.83
N PRO A 164 43.27 -5.95 17.27
CA PRO A 164 42.46 -5.16 16.35
C PRO A 164 41.47 -4.21 17.06
N CYS A 165 41.84 -3.62 18.20
CA CYS A 165 40.95 -2.79 19.03
C CYS A 165 40.26 -1.65 18.25
N ALA A 166 41.00 -0.99 17.35
CA ALA A 166 40.46 0.09 16.53
C ALA A 166 39.40 -0.41 15.53
N LEU A 167 39.62 -1.59 14.93
CA LEU A 167 38.69 -2.19 13.99
C LEU A 167 37.36 -2.56 14.68
N ALA A 168 37.43 -3.05 15.92
CA ALA A 168 36.24 -3.43 16.69
C ALA A 168 35.31 -2.24 16.98
N ILE A 169 35.86 -1.02 17.11
CA ILE A 169 35.09 0.19 17.46
C ILE A 169 34.66 0.99 16.22
N ALA A 170 35.37 0.85 15.09
CA ALA A 170 35.12 1.64 13.88
C ALA A 170 33.68 1.53 13.36
N THR A 171 33.13 0.31 13.25
CA THR A 171 31.78 0.08 12.70
C THR A 171 30.67 0.59 13.63
N PRO A 172 30.62 0.23 14.93
CA PRO A 172 29.61 0.76 15.84
C PRO A 172 29.60 2.29 15.92
N ALA A 173 30.78 2.93 15.89
CA ALA A 173 30.90 4.38 15.91
C ALA A 173 30.32 5.03 14.65
N ALA A 174 30.62 4.50 13.47
CA ALA A 174 30.08 4.98 12.20
C ALA A 174 28.56 4.79 12.11
N VAL A 175 28.06 3.61 12.50
CA VAL A 175 26.62 3.30 12.53
C VAL A 175 25.88 4.25 13.48
N LEU A 176 26.38 4.45 14.70
CA LEU A 176 25.75 5.34 15.68
C LEU A 176 25.69 6.78 15.16
N ALA A 177 26.77 7.27 14.55
CA ALA A 177 26.78 8.60 13.94
C ALA A 177 25.78 8.72 12.78
N GLY A 178 25.68 7.68 11.95
CA GLY A 178 24.72 7.60 10.84
C GLY A 178 23.26 7.61 11.32
N VAL A 179 22.92 6.75 12.28
CA VAL A 179 21.58 6.70 12.89
C VAL A 179 21.22 8.03 13.56
N ALA A 180 22.15 8.64 14.30
CA ALA A 180 21.93 9.94 14.93
C ALA A 180 21.69 11.06 13.90
N ARG A 181 22.40 11.03 12.76
CA ARG A 181 22.18 11.98 11.67
C ARG A 181 20.82 11.76 10.98
N ALA A 182 20.45 10.51 10.72
CA ALA A 182 19.15 10.15 10.14
C ALA A 182 18.00 10.61 11.05
N ALA A 183 18.10 10.34 12.36
CA ALA A 183 17.09 10.75 13.33
C ALA A 183 16.91 12.27 13.40
N ARG A 184 18.00 13.05 13.31
CA ARG A 184 17.92 14.52 13.21
C ARG A 184 17.22 15.02 11.94
N ALA A 185 17.19 14.21 10.89
CA ALA A 185 16.48 14.48 9.65
C ALA A 185 15.06 13.86 9.63
N GLY A 186 14.56 13.34 10.75
CA GLY A 186 13.24 12.71 10.85
C GLY A 186 13.18 11.27 10.34
N VAL A 187 14.32 10.63 10.06
CA VAL A 187 14.39 9.25 9.57
C VAL A 187 14.75 8.31 10.72
N LEU A 188 13.83 7.42 11.08
CA LEU A 188 14.06 6.40 12.09
C LEU A 188 14.64 5.14 11.45
N VAL A 189 15.79 4.69 11.95
CA VAL A 189 16.49 3.51 11.44
C VAL A 189 16.54 2.42 12.52
N LYS A 190 16.00 1.24 12.24
CA LYS A 190 15.98 0.10 13.16
C LYS A 190 17.31 -0.68 13.11
N GLY A 191 18.40 -0.07 13.60
CA GLY A 191 19.71 -0.71 13.73
C GLY A 191 20.69 -0.44 12.56
N GLY A 192 21.87 -1.07 12.60
CA GLY A 192 22.94 -0.80 11.64
C GLY A 192 22.80 -1.51 10.29
N ALA A 193 22.23 -2.72 10.28
CA ALA A 193 22.08 -3.52 9.05
C ALA A 193 21.20 -2.84 7.98
N PRO A 194 20.03 -2.28 8.32
CA PRO A 194 19.22 -1.55 7.34
C PRO A 194 19.94 -0.30 6.82
N LEU A 195 20.67 0.42 7.69
CA LEU A 195 21.43 1.62 7.28
C LEU A 195 22.50 1.31 6.23
N GLU A 196 23.27 0.24 6.47
CA GLU A 196 24.31 -0.21 5.55
C GLU A 196 23.72 -0.72 4.23
N THR A 197 22.61 -1.44 4.30
CA THR A 197 21.93 -2.00 3.13
C THR A 197 21.35 -0.88 2.27
N LEU A 198 20.72 0.13 2.88
CA LEU A 198 20.15 1.30 2.21
C LEU A 198 21.20 2.02 1.35
N GLY A 199 22.44 2.16 1.86
CA GLY A 199 23.54 2.78 1.10
C GLY A 199 24.02 2.00 -0.12
N ARG A 200 23.53 0.76 -0.34
CA ARG A 200 23.92 -0.11 -1.45
C ARG A 200 22.76 -0.42 -2.40
N VAL A 201 21.55 0.02 -2.08
CA VAL A 201 20.33 -0.27 -2.84
C VAL A 201 20.49 0.09 -4.32
N LYS A 202 20.06 -0.82 -5.20
CA LYS A 202 20.13 -0.69 -6.66
C LYS A 202 18.76 -0.55 -7.31
N ALA A 203 17.75 -1.13 -6.70
CA ALA A 203 16.36 -1.00 -7.10
C ALA A 203 15.50 -0.60 -5.90
N MET A 204 14.45 0.18 -6.15
CA MET A 204 13.45 0.49 -5.13
C MET A 204 12.06 0.18 -5.67
N ALA A 205 11.28 -0.56 -4.89
CA ALA A 205 9.87 -0.76 -5.09
C ALA A 205 9.10 0.19 -4.17
N PHE A 206 8.04 0.79 -4.67
CA PHE A 206 7.18 1.71 -3.95
C PHE A 206 5.76 1.18 -4.00
N ASP A 207 5.10 1.11 -2.85
CA ASP A 207 3.66 1.06 -2.83
C ASP A 207 3.09 2.35 -3.42
N LYS A 208 1.92 2.25 -4.04
CA LYS A 208 1.24 3.41 -4.60
C LYS A 208 0.54 4.21 -3.50
N THR A 209 -0.43 3.57 -2.83
CA THR A 209 -1.39 4.25 -1.94
C THR A 209 -0.69 4.73 -0.67
N GLY A 210 -0.86 6.00 -0.30
CA GLY A 210 -0.28 6.56 0.93
C GLY A 210 1.25 6.73 0.94
N THR A 211 1.94 6.16 -0.05
CA THR A 211 3.39 6.30 -0.25
C THR A 211 3.70 7.29 -1.37
N LEU A 212 3.34 6.98 -2.62
CA LEU A 212 3.51 7.90 -3.77
C LEU A 212 2.32 8.84 -3.94
N THR A 213 1.16 8.46 -3.39
CA THR A 213 -0.07 9.24 -3.35
C THR A 213 -0.39 9.69 -1.91
N TRP A 214 -1.48 10.45 -1.75
CA TRP A 214 -1.91 10.90 -0.43
C TRP A 214 -2.58 9.81 0.41
N GLY A 215 -3.03 8.71 -0.20
CA GLY A 215 -3.74 7.64 0.49
C GLY A 215 -5.19 7.99 0.81
N ALA A 216 -5.72 9.05 0.18
CA ALA A 216 -7.07 9.53 0.41
C ALA A 216 -7.67 10.06 -0.89
N PRO A 217 -8.96 9.76 -1.17
CA PRO A 217 -9.62 10.24 -2.38
C PRO A 217 -9.63 11.76 -2.44
N ARG A 218 -9.33 12.31 -3.61
CA ARG A 218 -9.35 13.74 -3.94
C ARG A 218 -10.10 14.00 -5.24
N VAL A 219 -10.77 15.14 -5.32
CA VAL A 219 -11.39 15.60 -6.57
C VAL A 219 -10.31 16.04 -7.53
N THR A 220 -10.19 15.35 -8.67
CA THR A 220 -9.17 15.62 -9.69
C THR A 220 -9.73 16.19 -10.97
N SER A 221 -11.03 15.99 -11.23
CA SER A 221 -11.70 16.58 -12.39
C SER A 221 -13.11 17.01 -12.04
N VAL A 222 -13.50 18.15 -12.60
CA VAL A 222 -14.89 18.65 -12.58
C VAL A 222 -15.20 19.03 -14.01
N THR A 223 -16.15 18.33 -14.64
CA THR A 223 -16.52 18.55 -16.04
C THR A 223 -18.02 18.83 -16.14
N PRO A 224 -18.43 20.10 -16.29
CA PRO A 224 -19.82 20.44 -16.48
C PRO A 224 -20.34 19.96 -17.84
N ALA A 225 -21.65 19.70 -17.91
CA ALA A 225 -22.35 19.47 -19.16
C ALA A 225 -22.38 20.74 -20.02
N ALA A 226 -22.68 20.59 -21.32
CA ALA A 226 -22.88 21.74 -22.19
C ALA A 226 -23.95 22.68 -21.61
N ASP A 227 -23.67 23.98 -21.64
CA ASP A 227 -24.55 25.04 -21.13
C ASP A 227 -24.85 24.98 -19.62
N VAL A 228 -24.03 24.26 -18.83
CA VAL A 228 -24.10 24.26 -17.37
C VAL A 228 -22.89 25.00 -16.80
N PRO A 229 -23.08 26.05 -15.98
CA PRO A 229 -21.98 26.68 -15.25
C PRO A 229 -21.34 25.70 -14.28
N GLU A 230 -20.01 25.67 -14.22
CA GLU A 230 -19.29 24.81 -13.26
C GLU A 230 -19.69 25.08 -11.80
N SER A 231 -20.02 26.34 -11.47
CA SER A 231 -20.52 26.70 -10.15
C SER A 231 -21.85 26.05 -9.80
N GLU A 232 -22.75 25.86 -10.77
CA GLU A 232 -24.05 25.19 -10.56
C GLU A 232 -23.85 23.71 -10.24
N LEU A 233 -22.99 23.03 -10.99
CA LEU A 233 -22.59 21.65 -10.75
C LEU A 233 -22.01 21.49 -9.33
N ILE A 234 -21.02 22.32 -8.98
CA ILE A 234 -20.32 22.23 -7.70
C ILE A 234 -21.28 22.48 -6.52
N ARG A 235 -22.10 23.54 -6.60
CA ARG A 235 -23.06 23.88 -5.54
C ARG A 235 -24.08 22.78 -5.32
N THR A 236 -24.57 22.18 -6.41
CA THR A 236 -25.52 21.07 -6.37
C THR A 236 -24.88 19.84 -5.73
N LEU A 237 -23.69 19.46 -6.20
CA LEU A 237 -22.98 18.29 -5.69
C LEU A 237 -22.62 18.43 -4.21
N VAL A 238 -22.05 19.56 -3.79
CA VAL A 238 -21.69 19.82 -2.38
C VAL A 238 -22.92 19.75 -1.48
N ALA A 239 -24.06 20.29 -1.92
CA ALA A 239 -25.28 20.27 -1.13
C ALA A 239 -25.83 18.84 -0.89
N VAL A 240 -25.75 17.97 -1.90
CA VAL A 240 -26.18 16.57 -1.79
C VAL A 240 -25.19 15.75 -0.96
N GLU A 241 -23.90 15.82 -1.30
CA GLU A 241 -22.87 14.99 -0.66
C GLU A 241 -22.59 15.39 0.79
N ALA A 242 -22.89 16.63 1.19
CA ALA A 242 -22.81 17.05 2.60
C ALA A 242 -23.77 16.30 3.54
N LEU A 243 -24.76 15.57 3.01
CA LEU A 243 -25.66 14.73 3.78
C LEU A 243 -25.21 13.26 3.85
N SER A 244 -24.20 12.86 3.08
CA SER A 244 -23.78 11.47 2.89
C SER A 244 -22.56 11.15 3.75
N ASP A 245 -22.60 10.02 4.46
CA ASP A 245 -21.48 9.51 5.26
C ASP A 245 -20.46 8.70 4.43
N HIS A 246 -20.56 8.73 3.10
CA HIS A 246 -19.67 7.95 2.23
C HIS A 246 -18.27 8.61 2.14
N PRO A 247 -17.14 7.85 2.21
CA PRO A 247 -15.80 8.44 2.13
C PRO A 247 -15.53 9.29 0.88
N LEU A 248 -16.14 8.94 -0.26
CA LEU A 248 -16.08 9.78 -1.47
C LEU A 248 -16.86 11.10 -1.29
N ALA A 249 -18.01 11.07 -0.61
CA ALA A 249 -18.79 12.26 -0.32
C ALA A 249 -18.00 13.24 0.54
N GLU A 250 -17.38 12.75 1.62
CA GLU A 250 -16.50 13.54 2.48
C GLU A 250 -15.36 14.17 1.69
N ALA A 251 -14.74 13.42 0.77
CA ALA A 251 -13.67 13.92 -0.08
C ALA A 251 -14.13 15.04 -1.02
N ILE A 252 -15.30 14.88 -1.65
CA ILE A 252 -15.90 15.87 -2.54
C ILE A 252 -16.20 17.16 -1.77
N VAL A 253 -16.87 17.04 -0.62
CA VAL A 253 -17.26 18.19 0.21
C VAL A 253 -16.00 18.92 0.66
N ARG A 254 -15.01 18.21 1.20
CA ARG A 254 -13.73 18.80 1.62
C ARG A 254 -13.04 19.58 0.51
N ASP A 255 -12.99 19.04 -0.70
CA ASP A 255 -12.22 19.63 -1.81
C ASP A 255 -13.01 20.73 -2.56
N LEU A 256 -14.34 20.65 -2.60
CA LEU A 256 -15.18 21.57 -3.39
C LEU A 256 -15.95 22.60 -2.55
N GLU A 257 -16.24 22.36 -1.27
CA GLU A 257 -16.93 23.32 -0.41
C GLU A 257 -16.24 24.71 -0.36
N PRO A 258 -14.90 24.82 -0.30
CA PRO A 258 -14.23 26.12 -0.32
C PRO A 258 -14.49 26.95 -1.59
N ARG A 259 -14.95 26.31 -2.67
CA ARG A 259 -15.28 26.95 -3.95
C ARG A 259 -16.73 27.47 -3.98
N VAL A 260 -17.54 27.17 -2.95
CA VAL A 260 -18.94 27.60 -2.84
C VAL A 260 -19.06 28.77 -1.88
N PRO A 261 -19.36 29.99 -2.37
CA PRO A 261 -19.63 31.13 -1.49
C PRO A 261 -20.79 30.83 -0.55
N GLN A 262 -20.71 31.30 0.70
CA GLN A 262 -21.73 31.01 1.71
C GLN A 262 -23.14 31.45 1.29
N ALA A 263 -23.26 32.58 0.60
CA ALA A 263 -24.53 33.11 0.08
C ALA A 263 -25.15 32.27 -1.05
N GLU A 264 -24.37 31.37 -1.64
CA GLU A 264 -24.75 30.54 -2.77
C GLU A 264 -24.96 29.06 -2.38
N ARG A 265 -24.81 28.71 -1.10
CA ARG A 265 -25.01 27.33 -0.66
C ARG A 265 -26.45 26.89 -0.87
N LEU A 266 -26.62 25.75 -1.55
CA LEU A 266 -27.92 25.09 -1.69
C LEU A 266 -28.15 24.19 -0.48
N THR A 267 -29.42 23.93 -0.16
CA THR A 267 -29.80 22.98 0.89
C THR A 267 -30.48 21.80 0.23
N ALA A 268 -29.91 20.61 0.40
CA ALA A 268 -30.55 19.37 -0.01
C ALA A 268 -31.38 18.79 1.15
N THR A 269 -32.45 18.07 0.82
CA THR A 269 -33.27 17.28 1.75
C THR A 269 -33.53 15.89 1.18
N ASP A 270 -34.07 15.00 2.02
CA ASP A 270 -34.53 13.67 1.60
C ASP A 270 -33.45 12.81 0.92
N LEU A 271 -32.24 12.82 1.48
CA LEU A 271 -31.16 11.96 1.00
C LEU A 271 -31.57 10.49 1.13
N ASN A 272 -31.52 9.78 0.02
CA ASN A 272 -31.71 8.35 -0.04
C ASN A 272 -30.52 7.71 -0.76
N ALA A 273 -29.88 6.75 -0.10
CA ALA A 273 -28.83 5.94 -0.70
C ALA A 273 -29.43 4.92 -1.67
N VAL A 274 -28.92 4.87 -2.89
CA VAL A 274 -29.20 3.83 -3.88
C VAL A 274 -28.01 2.90 -3.87
N VAL A 275 -28.16 1.78 -3.16
CA VAL A 275 -27.08 0.82 -2.88
C VAL A 275 -26.38 0.37 -4.17
N GLY A 276 -25.05 0.49 -4.22
CA GLY A 276 -24.23 0.13 -5.39
C GLY A 276 -24.38 1.05 -6.61
N ARG A 277 -25.01 2.22 -6.45
CA ARG A 277 -25.31 3.17 -7.52
C ARG A 277 -24.91 4.60 -7.15
N GLY A 278 -25.30 5.09 -5.99
CA GLY A 278 -25.06 6.46 -5.56
C GLY A 278 -26.10 6.95 -4.56
N VAL A 279 -26.44 8.22 -4.62
CA VAL A 279 -27.42 8.88 -3.75
C VAL A 279 -28.41 9.72 -4.56
N THR A 280 -29.60 9.90 -4.00
CA THR A 280 -30.62 10.80 -4.52
C THR A 280 -31.03 11.76 -3.42
N ALA A 281 -31.26 13.02 -3.76
CA ALA A 281 -31.76 14.03 -2.83
C ALA A 281 -32.69 15.00 -3.54
N THR A 282 -33.25 15.96 -2.80
CA THR A 282 -34.10 17.02 -3.33
C THR A 282 -33.49 18.38 -3.05
N ILE A 283 -33.39 19.24 -4.07
CA ILE A 283 -32.97 20.64 -3.93
C ILE A 283 -34.01 21.54 -4.59
N ASP A 284 -34.56 22.50 -3.85
CA ASP A 284 -35.63 23.42 -4.30
C ASP A 284 -36.85 22.70 -4.92
N GLY A 285 -37.17 21.49 -4.42
CA GLY A 285 -38.26 20.66 -4.93
C GLY A 285 -37.92 19.85 -6.18
N GLU A 286 -36.70 19.96 -6.73
CA GLU A 286 -36.22 19.15 -7.84
C GLU A 286 -35.37 17.98 -7.34
N ARG A 287 -35.57 16.81 -7.94
CA ARG A 287 -34.76 15.62 -7.66
C ARG A 287 -33.35 15.79 -8.22
N VAL A 288 -32.36 15.44 -7.42
CA VAL A 288 -30.95 15.38 -7.79
C VAL A 288 -30.47 13.95 -7.63
N ASP A 289 -29.90 13.39 -8.70
CA ASP A 289 -29.26 12.08 -8.72
C ASP A 289 -27.74 12.29 -8.80
N VAL A 290 -26.98 11.66 -7.89
CA VAL A 290 -25.51 11.64 -7.89
C VAL A 290 -25.07 10.19 -7.81
N GLY A 291 -24.40 9.67 -8.85
CA GLY A 291 -24.00 8.27 -8.85
C GLY A 291 -23.15 7.81 -10.01
N ASN A 292 -22.85 6.52 -10.04
CA ASN A 292 -22.12 5.85 -11.11
C ASN A 292 -22.99 5.66 -12.37
N LEU A 293 -22.37 5.23 -13.49
CA LEU A 293 -23.06 5.08 -14.77
C LEU A 293 -24.26 4.12 -14.72
N ARG A 294 -24.18 3.04 -13.91
CA ARG A 294 -25.25 2.03 -13.81
C ARG A 294 -26.56 2.65 -13.29
N MET A 295 -26.49 3.71 -12.48
CA MET A 295 -27.66 4.44 -11.97
C MET A 295 -28.51 5.04 -13.09
N PHE A 296 -27.85 5.49 -14.15
CA PHE A 296 -28.50 6.17 -15.26
C PHE A 296 -28.90 5.18 -16.36
N ASP A 297 -28.09 4.14 -16.60
CA ASP A 297 -28.42 3.07 -17.54
C ASP A 297 -29.73 2.36 -17.17
N GLU A 298 -29.97 2.10 -15.88
CA GLU A 298 -31.22 1.48 -15.38
C GLU A 298 -32.45 2.37 -15.57
N GLN A 299 -32.24 3.69 -15.58
CA GLN A 299 -33.27 4.68 -15.88
C GLN A 299 -33.42 4.92 -17.40
N GLN A 300 -32.68 4.18 -18.23
CA GLN A 300 -32.60 4.36 -19.68
C GLN A 300 -32.11 5.76 -20.09
N LEU A 301 -31.23 6.35 -19.28
CA LEU A 301 -30.64 7.66 -19.50
C LEU A 301 -29.18 7.52 -19.90
N ALA A 302 -28.90 7.77 -21.17
CA ALA A 302 -27.54 7.71 -21.69
C ALA A 302 -26.84 9.07 -21.57
N LEU A 303 -25.56 9.06 -21.19
CA LEU A 303 -24.67 10.20 -21.45
C LEU A 303 -24.48 10.36 -22.96
N THR A 304 -24.55 11.61 -23.44
CA THR A 304 -24.42 11.90 -24.88
C THR A 304 -23.43 13.03 -25.14
N GLY A 305 -22.82 13.02 -26.32
CA GLY A 305 -21.94 14.11 -26.78
C GLY A 305 -20.67 14.25 -25.95
N THR A 306 -20.25 15.49 -25.71
CA THR A 306 -19.00 15.85 -25.03
C THR A 306 -18.89 15.27 -23.62
N LEU A 307 -20.01 15.05 -22.94
CA LEU A 307 -20.01 14.50 -21.59
C LEU A 307 -19.70 12.99 -21.57
N ALA A 308 -20.11 12.24 -22.60
CA ALA A 308 -19.75 10.84 -22.76
C ALA A 308 -18.26 10.65 -23.10
N ASP A 309 -17.71 11.55 -23.92
CA ASP A 309 -16.28 11.58 -24.24
C ASP A 309 -15.44 11.90 -22.99
N ALA A 310 -15.86 12.91 -22.22
CA ALA A 310 -15.22 13.27 -20.95
C ALA A 310 -15.29 12.12 -19.92
N TYR A 311 -16.43 11.44 -19.81
CA TYR A 311 -16.56 10.26 -18.97
C TYR A 311 -15.55 9.18 -19.36
N THR A 312 -15.47 8.87 -20.65
CA THR A 312 -14.56 7.83 -21.15
C THR A 312 -13.11 8.19 -20.87
N GLN A 313 -12.71 9.43 -21.15
CA GLN A 313 -11.35 9.90 -20.90
C GLN A 313 -10.98 9.86 -19.42
N ALA A 314 -11.86 10.33 -18.54
CA ALA A 314 -11.60 10.38 -17.10
C ALA A 314 -11.62 8.97 -16.47
N ARG A 315 -12.45 8.06 -16.99
CA ARG A 315 -12.44 6.65 -16.58
C ARG A 315 -11.15 5.97 -17.01
N ASP A 316 -10.67 6.26 -18.21
CA ASP A 316 -9.45 5.67 -18.75
C ASP A 316 -8.19 6.22 -18.08
N SER A 317 -8.26 7.39 -17.43
CA SER A 317 -7.23 7.89 -16.51
C SER A 317 -7.33 7.32 -15.08
N GLY A 318 -8.24 6.37 -14.85
CA GLY A 318 -8.34 5.65 -13.58
C GLY A 318 -9.20 6.33 -12.51
N GLN A 319 -9.96 7.36 -12.87
CA GLN A 319 -10.80 8.07 -11.92
C GLN A 319 -12.09 7.29 -11.61
N THR A 320 -12.52 7.34 -10.36
CA THR A 320 -13.88 6.98 -9.97
C THR A 320 -14.79 8.16 -10.29
N LEU A 321 -15.77 7.93 -11.15
CA LEU A 321 -16.60 9.01 -11.71
C LEU A 321 -18.00 9.01 -11.10
N MET A 322 -18.45 10.20 -10.71
CA MET A 322 -19.83 10.47 -10.31
C MET A 322 -20.47 11.40 -11.33
N ILE A 323 -21.64 11.00 -11.80
CA ILE A 323 -22.47 11.77 -12.72
C ILE A 323 -23.55 12.46 -11.88
N ILE A 324 -23.76 13.75 -12.16
CA ILE A 324 -24.72 14.58 -11.44
C ILE A 324 -25.84 14.94 -12.42
N ARG A 325 -27.09 14.70 -12.01
CA ARG A 325 -28.30 15.09 -12.74
C ARG A 325 -29.25 15.81 -11.81
N ARG A 326 -29.86 16.91 -12.27
CA ARG A 326 -30.91 17.65 -11.55
C ARG A 326 -32.14 17.77 -12.45
N GLY A 327 -33.28 17.28 -11.97
CA GLY A 327 -34.48 17.08 -12.78
C GLY A 327 -34.15 16.21 -14.00
N ASP A 328 -34.38 16.74 -15.20
CA ASP A 328 -34.10 16.05 -16.46
C ASP A 328 -32.75 16.38 -17.10
N ARG A 329 -31.91 17.19 -16.43
CA ARG A 329 -30.67 17.71 -17.01
C ARG A 329 -29.45 17.12 -16.31
N PHE A 330 -28.55 16.53 -17.09
CA PHE A 330 -27.19 16.23 -16.61
C PHE A 330 -26.45 17.54 -16.35
N LEU A 331 -25.94 17.72 -15.14
CA LEU A 331 -25.15 18.89 -14.75
C LEU A 331 -23.67 18.69 -15.06
N GLY A 332 -23.18 17.45 -14.99
CA GLY A 332 -21.80 17.13 -15.31
C GLY A 332 -21.29 15.87 -14.63
N ILE A 333 -19.96 15.71 -14.64
CA ILE A 333 -19.24 14.60 -14.04
C ILE A 333 -18.17 15.16 -13.11
N VAL A 334 -17.98 14.51 -11.96
CA VAL A 334 -16.85 14.76 -11.07
C VAL A 334 -16.06 13.47 -10.92
N GLY A 335 -14.75 13.57 -11.17
CA GLY A 335 -13.81 12.47 -11.01
C GLY A 335 -13.03 12.59 -9.72
N VAL A 336 -12.97 11.48 -9.00
CA VAL A 336 -12.22 11.33 -7.76
C VAL A 336 -11.20 10.22 -7.92
N MET A 337 -9.99 10.46 -7.43
CA MET A 337 -8.94 9.45 -7.36
C MET A 337 -8.00 9.76 -6.19
N ASP A 338 -7.19 8.77 -5.82
CA ASP A 338 -6.06 9.03 -4.93
C ASP A 338 -4.94 9.73 -5.72
N ALA A 339 -4.80 11.03 -5.50
CA ALA A 339 -3.88 11.87 -6.26
C ALA A 339 -2.42 11.65 -5.83
N SER A 340 -1.51 11.70 -6.79
CA SER A 340 -0.07 11.64 -6.52
C SER A 340 0.40 12.81 -5.65
N ARG A 341 1.43 12.61 -4.84
CA ARG A 341 2.08 13.71 -4.11
C ARG A 341 2.91 14.54 -5.09
N ALA A 342 2.85 15.86 -4.98
CA ALA A 342 3.55 16.76 -5.89
C ALA A 342 5.09 16.56 -5.84
N GLU A 343 5.61 16.18 -4.68
CA GLU A 343 7.02 15.88 -4.46
C GLU A 343 7.46 14.51 -4.98
N SER A 344 6.55 13.56 -5.25
CA SER A 344 6.89 12.18 -5.63
C SER A 344 7.81 12.15 -6.86
N ALA A 345 7.48 12.90 -7.91
CA ALA A 345 8.28 12.96 -9.12
C ALA A 345 9.70 13.53 -8.87
N GLN A 346 9.80 14.53 -7.99
CA GLN A 346 11.09 15.11 -7.62
C GLN A 346 11.94 14.13 -6.80
N VAL A 347 11.33 13.41 -5.86
CA VAL A 347 11.99 12.40 -5.04
C VAL A 347 12.51 11.24 -5.90
N LEU A 348 11.68 10.70 -6.79
CA LEU A 348 12.06 9.62 -7.70
C LEU A 348 13.22 10.05 -8.62
N SER A 349 13.18 11.28 -9.13
CA SER A 349 14.29 11.85 -9.90
C SER A 349 15.59 11.96 -9.08
N ALA A 350 15.50 12.40 -7.82
CA ALA A 350 16.66 12.47 -6.93
C ALA A 350 17.25 11.09 -6.61
N LEU A 351 16.41 10.06 -6.47
CA LEU A 351 16.85 8.68 -6.25
C LEU A 351 17.62 8.12 -7.46
N ARG A 352 17.21 8.47 -8.70
CA ARG A 352 18.00 8.14 -9.90
C ARG A 352 19.38 8.78 -9.84
N GLY A 353 19.44 10.05 -9.43
CA GLY A 353 20.72 10.76 -9.19
C GLY A 353 21.59 10.13 -8.10
N ALA A 354 20.99 9.37 -7.18
CA ALA A 354 21.67 8.62 -6.13
C ALA A 354 22.09 7.19 -6.55
N ASN A 355 22.04 6.87 -7.86
CA ASN A 355 22.34 5.55 -8.44
C ASN A 355 21.36 4.42 -8.09
N VAL A 356 20.09 4.75 -7.79
CA VAL A 356 19.00 3.77 -7.85
C VAL A 356 18.61 3.60 -9.31
N GLY A 357 18.97 2.46 -9.91
CA GLY A 357 18.87 2.22 -11.35
C GLY A 357 17.51 1.73 -11.82
N GLN A 358 16.67 1.24 -10.90
CA GLN A 358 15.34 0.73 -11.19
C GLN A 358 14.35 1.22 -10.12
N LEU A 359 13.30 1.91 -10.54
CA LEU A 359 12.20 2.36 -9.70
C LEU A 359 10.92 1.67 -10.16
N VAL A 360 10.31 0.88 -9.28
CA VAL A 360 9.10 0.11 -9.59
C VAL A 360 7.98 0.56 -8.67
N MET A 361 6.78 0.75 -9.21
CA MET A 361 5.57 0.92 -8.41
C MET A 361 4.77 -0.37 -8.40
N ILE A 362 4.32 -0.79 -7.22
CA ILE A 362 3.43 -1.93 -7.03
C ILE A 362 2.12 -1.46 -6.39
N SER A 363 0.98 -1.99 -6.84
CA SER A 363 -0.35 -1.57 -6.37
C SER A 363 -1.35 -2.73 -6.41
N GLY A 364 -2.37 -2.68 -5.56
CA GLY A 364 -3.55 -3.55 -5.65
C GLY A 364 -4.56 -3.10 -6.71
N ASP A 365 -4.52 -1.83 -7.09
CA ASP A 365 -5.33 -1.24 -8.14
C ASP A 365 -5.18 -1.90 -9.49
N ASN A 366 -6.19 -1.75 -10.34
CA ASN A 366 -6.13 -2.27 -11.70
C ASN A 366 -4.92 -1.72 -12.48
N GLN A 367 -4.43 -2.50 -13.45
CA GLN A 367 -3.21 -2.17 -14.18
C GLN A 367 -3.28 -0.81 -14.89
N ARG A 368 -4.46 -0.39 -15.37
CA ARG A 368 -4.63 0.90 -16.07
C ARG A 368 -4.38 2.09 -15.13
N VAL A 369 -4.88 2.03 -13.90
CA VAL A 369 -4.65 3.07 -12.88
C VAL A 369 -3.17 3.09 -12.50
N ALA A 370 -2.57 1.92 -12.29
CA ALA A 370 -1.13 1.81 -12.00
C ALA A 370 -0.28 2.43 -13.12
N ASP A 371 -0.60 2.16 -14.40
CA ASP A 371 0.12 2.74 -15.54
C ASP A 371 -0.04 4.26 -15.66
N ALA A 372 -1.22 4.80 -15.31
CA ALA A 372 -1.48 6.24 -15.32
C ALA A 372 -0.65 6.95 -14.25
N VAL A 373 -0.76 6.50 -12.99
CA VAL A 373 0.00 7.08 -11.87
C VAL A 373 1.50 6.87 -12.06
N GLY A 374 1.92 5.70 -12.55
CA GLY A 374 3.32 5.39 -12.76
C GLY A 374 4.00 6.32 -13.77
N ARG A 375 3.29 6.69 -14.84
CA ARG A 375 3.73 7.68 -15.83
C ARG A 375 3.81 9.09 -15.25
N GLU A 376 2.85 9.45 -14.39
CA GLU A 376 2.79 10.76 -13.74
C GLU A 376 3.96 10.99 -12.79
N VAL A 377 4.27 10.01 -11.93
CA VAL A 377 5.36 10.12 -10.93
C VAL A 377 6.74 9.78 -11.52
N GLY A 378 6.79 9.04 -12.64
CA GLY A 378 8.04 8.74 -13.35
C GLY A 378 8.78 7.49 -12.85
N VAL A 379 8.06 6.43 -12.49
CA VAL A 379 8.65 5.10 -12.27
C VAL A 379 8.97 4.41 -13.60
N ASP A 380 9.88 3.43 -13.59
CA ASP A 380 10.29 2.68 -14.78
C ASP A 380 9.28 1.57 -15.12
N THR A 381 8.59 1.04 -14.11
CA THR A 381 7.59 -0.02 -14.27
C THR A 381 6.50 0.15 -13.21
N ALA A 382 5.24 0.04 -13.61
CA ALA A 382 4.09 0.00 -12.72
C ALA A 382 3.39 -1.35 -12.85
N ILE A 383 3.07 -1.99 -11.73
CA ILE A 383 2.43 -3.31 -11.68
C ILE A 383 1.19 -3.19 -10.79
N GLY A 384 0.01 -3.39 -11.39
CA GLY A 384 -1.27 -3.42 -10.70
C GLY A 384 -1.78 -4.84 -10.45
N GLU A 385 -2.96 -4.92 -9.84
CA GLU A 385 -3.72 -6.14 -9.55
C GLU A 385 -2.98 -7.11 -8.62
N LEU A 386 -2.13 -6.58 -7.73
CA LEU A 386 -1.33 -7.39 -6.82
C LEU A 386 -2.02 -7.60 -5.47
N LEU A 387 -2.15 -8.85 -5.05
CA LEU A 387 -2.40 -9.20 -3.65
C LEU A 387 -1.10 -9.12 -2.83
N PRO A 388 -1.15 -9.11 -1.48
CA PRO A 388 0.06 -9.05 -0.65
C PRO A 388 1.10 -10.13 -0.99
N GLU A 389 0.67 -11.35 -1.25
CA GLU A 389 1.52 -12.47 -1.66
C GLU A 389 2.15 -12.27 -3.06
N ASP A 390 1.42 -11.64 -3.98
CA ASP A 390 1.97 -11.26 -5.29
C ASP A 390 3.02 -10.16 -5.16
N LYS A 391 2.83 -9.19 -4.25
CA LYS A 391 3.83 -8.15 -3.97
C LYS A 391 5.16 -8.80 -3.56
N VAL A 392 5.14 -9.77 -2.63
CA VAL A 392 6.34 -10.53 -2.21
C VAL A 392 6.99 -11.25 -3.39
N ALA A 393 6.19 -11.90 -4.25
CA ALA A 393 6.70 -12.57 -5.44
C ALA A 393 7.38 -11.60 -6.42
N GLN A 394 6.82 -10.40 -6.61
CA GLN A 394 7.42 -9.35 -7.45
C GLN A 394 8.72 -8.81 -6.85
N ILE A 395 8.76 -8.53 -5.54
CA ILE A 395 10.00 -8.12 -4.87
C ILE A 395 11.07 -9.20 -5.01
N THR A 396 10.70 -10.47 -4.83
CA THR A 396 11.62 -11.60 -4.98
C THR A 396 12.19 -11.66 -6.39
N ARG A 397 11.35 -11.51 -7.42
CA ARG A 397 11.77 -11.48 -8.83
C ARG A 397 12.68 -10.29 -9.14
N LEU A 398 12.36 -9.10 -8.63
CA LEU A 398 13.23 -7.93 -8.77
C LEU A 398 14.58 -8.14 -8.08
N ALA A 399 14.58 -8.82 -6.93
CA ALA A 399 15.79 -9.17 -6.20
C ALA A 399 16.66 -10.22 -6.91
N GLU A 400 16.17 -10.95 -7.91
CA GLU A 400 17.01 -11.85 -8.72
C GLU A 400 17.97 -11.07 -9.62
N THR A 401 17.55 -9.90 -10.09
CA THR A 401 18.30 -9.08 -11.06
C THR A 401 18.94 -7.84 -10.43
N HIS A 402 18.37 -7.29 -9.35
CA HIS A 402 18.75 -5.97 -8.82
C HIS A 402 18.97 -5.94 -7.29
N ARG A 403 19.78 -6.86 -6.76
CA ARG A 403 20.17 -6.83 -5.33
C ARG A 403 21.24 -5.79 -5.02
N PRO A 404 21.15 -5.09 -3.87
CA PRO A 404 20.04 -5.07 -2.90
C PRO A 404 18.84 -4.23 -3.37
N ILE A 405 17.63 -4.64 -2.99
CA ILE A 405 16.38 -3.91 -3.22
C ILE A 405 15.89 -3.29 -1.91
N ALA A 406 15.18 -2.16 -1.99
CA ALA A 406 14.37 -1.65 -0.89
C ALA A 406 12.90 -1.56 -1.30
N MET A 407 12.00 -1.93 -0.40
CA MET A 407 10.57 -1.70 -0.52
C MET A 407 10.18 -0.50 0.35
N VAL A 408 9.32 0.37 -0.17
CA VAL A 408 8.78 1.53 0.54
C VAL A 408 7.26 1.41 0.52
N GLY A 409 6.64 1.39 1.69
CA GLY A 409 5.19 1.28 1.86
C GLY A 409 4.75 1.93 3.17
N ASP A 410 3.45 2.15 3.34
CA ASP A 410 2.86 2.75 4.54
C ASP A 410 1.91 1.78 5.27
N GLY A 411 1.49 0.69 4.62
CA GLY A 411 0.43 -0.19 5.09
C GLY A 411 0.89 -1.54 5.66
N VAL A 412 -0.06 -2.23 6.30
CA VAL A 412 0.10 -3.61 6.81
C VAL A 412 0.24 -4.63 5.68
N ASN A 413 -0.39 -4.34 4.53
CA ASN A 413 -0.30 -5.10 3.28
C ASN A 413 1.11 -5.10 2.66
N ASP A 414 1.93 -4.10 2.97
CA ASP A 414 3.32 -4.00 2.48
C ASP A 414 4.31 -4.68 3.41
N ALA A 415 3.94 -4.93 4.66
CA ALA A 415 4.85 -5.52 5.65
C ALA A 415 5.50 -6.86 5.22
N PRO A 416 4.83 -7.75 4.46
CA PRO A 416 5.46 -8.95 3.93
C PRO A 416 6.53 -8.74 2.86
N ALA A 417 6.43 -7.63 2.10
CA ALA A 417 7.24 -7.32 0.92
C ALA A 417 8.54 -6.60 1.30
#